data_AF-A0A4Y2EH50-F1
#
_entry.id   AF-A0A4Y2EH50-F1
#
_cell.length_a   1.000
_cell.length_b   1.000
_cell.length_c   1.000
_cell.angle_alpha   90.00
_cell.angle_beta   90.00
_cell.angle_gamma   90.00
#
_symmetry.space_group_name_H-M   'P 1'
#
loop_
_entity.id
_entity.type
_entity.pdbx_description
1 polymer ?
#
loop_
_entity_poly.entity_id
_entity_poly.type
_entity_poly.pdbx_seq_one_letter_code
_entity_poly.pdbx_strand_id
1 'polypeptide(L)'
;FNFLERPISLLPDDRDTINTRFALFTRDYAKVPMNFSNLDSSLDYLDRSGFNPKINTKFIVPGYMSKVAPHWKMVSHDGLFHLDSGVARVNDDQVVEFIPSLSISN
;
A
#
# COMPACT_ATOMS: atom_id res chain seq x y z
N PHE A 1 11.77 26.30 -4.43
CA PHE A 1 11.30 26.17 -3.04
C PHE A 1 10.43 27.37 -2.74
N ASN A 2 9.13 27.19 -2.48
CA ASN A 2 8.21 28.31 -2.22
C ASN A 2 8.02 28.45 -0.70
N PHE A 3 8.65 29.46 -0.11
CA PHE A 3 8.59 29.70 1.33
C PHE A 3 7.20 30.12 1.83
N LEU A 4 6.31 30.57 0.94
CA LEU A 4 4.93 30.91 1.32
C LEU A 4 4.06 29.67 1.53
N GLU A 5 4.34 28.58 0.80
CA GLU A 5 3.55 27.34 0.86
C GLU A 5 4.22 26.26 1.72
N ARG A 6 5.55 26.27 1.80
CA ARG A 6 6.37 25.33 2.59
C ARG A 6 7.40 26.11 3.39
N PRO A 7 6.98 26.80 4.47
CA PRO A 7 7.85 27.71 5.22
C PRO A 7 8.98 27.00 5.97
N ILE A 8 8.85 25.69 6.20
CA ILE A 8 9.87 24.87 6.85
C ILE A 8 10.62 24.07 5.78
N SER A 9 11.94 24.26 5.74
CA SER A 9 12.84 23.45 4.91
C SER A 9 13.30 22.23 5.69
N LEU A 10 12.58 21.13 5.52
CA LEU A 10 12.96 19.83 6.06
C LEU A 10 13.43 18.94 4.91
N LEU A 11 14.50 18.19 5.17
CA LEU A 11 14.86 17.06 4.34
C LEU A 11 13.90 15.90 4.65
N PRO A 12 13.58 15.05 3.66
CA PRO A 12 12.88 13.80 3.92
C PRO A 12 13.68 12.92 4.89
N ASP A 13 12.98 12.17 5.72
CA ASP A 13 13.57 11.14 6.55
C ASP A 13 14.19 10.02 5.68
N ASP A 14 15.17 9.31 6.24
CA ASP A 14 15.80 8.20 5.55
C ASP A 14 14.88 6.98 5.43
N ARG A 15 15.28 6.03 4.58
CA ARG A 15 14.50 4.84 4.24
C ARG A 15 14.18 3.97 5.46
N ASP A 16 15.13 3.85 6.38
CA ASP A 16 15.04 2.99 7.56
C ASP A 16 14.12 3.63 8.60
N THR A 17 14.16 4.96 8.71
CA THR A 17 13.25 5.75 9.55
C THR A 17 11.81 5.69 9.03
N ILE A 18 11.59 5.84 7.72
CA ILE A 18 10.24 5.76 7.15
C ILE A 18 9.70 4.32 7.21
N ASN A 19 10.56 3.31 7.00
CA ASN A 19 10.25 1.87 7.06
C ASN A 19 8.94 1.52 6.32
N THR A 20 8.87 1.89 5.04
CA THR A 20 7.69 1.66 4.21
C THR A 20 7.47 0.17 4.01
N ARG A 21 6.27 -0.30 4.34
CA ARG A 21 5.84 -1.67 4.10
C ARG A 21 4.77 -1.73 3.04
N PHE A 22 4.71 -2.85 2.34
CA PHE A 22 3.77 -3.11 1.26
C PHE A 22 3.00 -4.38 1.58
N ALA A 23 1.68 -4.35 1.43
CA ALA A 23 0.82 -5.52 1.52
C ALA A 23 0.22 -5.81 0.15
N LEU A 24 0.60 -6.94 -0.45
CA LEU A 24 0.04 -7.42 -1.72
C LEU A 24 -1.17 -8.31 -1.46
N PHE A 25 -2.29 -7.89 -2.02
CA PHE A 25 -3.52 -8.66 -2.12
C PHE A 25 -3.69 -9.14 -3.56
N THR A 26 -3.79 -10.45 -3.71
CA THR A 26 -4.19 -11.10 -4.96
C THR A 26 -5.55 -11.76 -4.76
N ARG A 27 -6.16 -12.24 -5.85
CA ARG A 27 -7.42 -12.99 -5.77
C ARG A 27 -7.32 -14.22 -4.86
N ASP A 28 -6.19 -14.92 -4.92
CA ASP A 28 -5.95 -16.13 -4.12
C ASP A 28 -5.66 -15.81 -2.65
N TYR A 29 -5.18 -14.59 -2.37
CA TYR A 29 -4.75 -14.11 -1.05
C TYR A 29 -5.49 -12.84 -0.62
N ALA A 30 -6.80 -12.75 -0.88
CA ALA A 30 -7.59 -11.54 -0.63
C ALA A 30 -7.76 -11.18 0.86
N LYS A 31 -7.65 -12.16 1.78
CA LYS A 31 -7.84 -11.96 3.23
C LYS A 31 -6.54 -11.85 4.02
N VAL A 32 -5.46 -12.42 3.51
CA VAL A 32 -4.16 -12.48 4.17
C VAL A 32 -3.12 -12.06 3.14
N PRO A 33 -2.69 -10.78 3.15
CA PRO A 33 -1.76 -10.29 2.14
C PRO A 33 -0.35 -10.83 2.38
N MET A 34 0.42 -10.90 1.31
CA MET A 34 1.87 -11.06 1.42
C MET A 34 2.48 -9.70 1.75
N ASN A 35 3.26 -9.62 2.84
CA ASN A 35 3.89 -8.37 3.25
C ASN A 35 5.34 -8.31 2.78
N PHE A 36 5.73 -7.14 2.32
CA PHE A 36 7.09 -6.78 1.94
C PHE A 36 7.51 -5.53 2.67
N SER A 37 8.81 -5.37 2.79
CA SER A 37 9.44 -4.16 3.27
C SER A 37 10.19 -3.51 2.11
N ASN A 38 10.22 -2.18 2.05
CA ASN A 38 11.44 -1.53 1.59
C ASN A 38 12.56 -2.05 2.55
N LEU A 39 13.86 -2.02 2.33
CA LEU A 39 14.84 -2.78 3.15
C LEU A 39 14.94 -4.27 2.77
N ASP A 40 13.88 -4.91 2.27
CA ASP A 40 14.04 -6.24 1.65
C ASP A 40 15.01 -6.12 0.47
N SER A 41 16.05 -6.96 0.49
CA SER A 41 17.15 -6.94 -0.48
C SER A 41 17.01 -8.00 -1.57
N SER A 42 16.11 -8.98 -1.37
CA SER A 42 15.87 -10.08 -2.31
C SER A 42 14.50 -9.96 -2.99
N LEU A 43 14.47 -10.30 -4.27
CA LEU A 43 13.24 -10.42 -5.07
C LEU A 43 12.55 -11.78 -4.88
N ASP A 44 13.18 -12.74 -4.18
CA ASP A 44 12.64 -14.10 -4.05
C ASP A 44 11.27 -14.15 -3.37
N TYR A 45 10.92 -13.11 -2.62
CA TYR A 45 9.61 -12.96 -1.99
C TYR A 45 8.53 -12.59 -3.00
N LEU A 46 8.85 -11.79 -4.01
CA LEU A 46 7.92 -11.36 -5.06
C LEU A 46 7.56 -12.51 -5.99
N ASP A 47 8.54 -13.35 -6.34
CA ASP A 47 8.32 -14.53 -7.19
C ASP A 47 7.39 -15.55 -6.52
N ARG A 48 7.41 -15.60 -5.18
CA ARG A 48 6.58 -16.51 -4.38
C ARG A 48 5.26 -15.91 -3.91
N SER A 49 5.01 -14.63 -4.14
CA SER A 49 3.83 -13.94 -3.62
C SER A 49 2.59 -14.03 -4.49
N GLY A 50 2.69 -14.68 -5.66
CA GLY A 50 1.65 -14.66 -6.67
C GLY A 50 1.49 -13.31 -7.37
N PHE A 51 2.47 -12.40 -7.24
CA PHE A 51 2.50 -11.18 -8.03
C PHE A 51 2.63 -11.54 -9.52
N ASN A 52 1.78 -10.96 -10.35
CA ASN A 52 1.80 -11.22 -11.78
C ASN A 52 1.95 -9.90 -12.56
N PRO A 53 3.08 -9.63 -13.22
CA PRO A 53 3.29 -8.37 -13.94
C PRO A 53 2.40 -8.22 -15.19
N LYS A 54 1.71 -9.28 -15.63
CA LYS A 54 0.80 -9.25 -16.79
C LYS A 54 -0.61 -8.77 -16.43
N ILE A 55 -0.92 -8.66 -15.14
CA ILE A 55 -2.17 -8.13 -14.66
C ILE A 55 -1.97 -6.74 -14.06
N ASN A 56 -3.01 -5.94 -14.09
CA ASN A 56 -2.94 -4.57 -13.64
C ASN A 56 -2.82 -4.49 -12.11
N THR A 57 -1.95 -3.59 -11.64
CA THR A 57 -1.63 -3.42 -10.22
C THR A 57 -2.15 -2.08 -9.73
N LYS A 58 -3.01 -2.09 -8.72
CA LYS A 58 -3.52 -0.87 -8.08
C LYS A 58 -2.76 -0.61 -6.80
N PHE A 59 -2.21 0.60 -6.66
CA PHE A 59 -1.52 1.03 -5.45
C PHE A 59 -2.44 1.89 -4.58
N ILE A 60 -2.53 1.57 -3.29
CA ILE A 60 -3.26 2.36 -2.30
C ILE A 60 -2.22 2.98 -1.35
N VAL A 61 -1.96 4.27 -1.53
CA VAL A 61 -1.04 5.04 -0.69
C VAL A 61 -1.86 5.89 0.28
N PRO A 62 -1.86 5.57 1.58
CA PRO A 62 -2.56 6.36 2.55
C PRO A 62 -1.88 7.71 2.77
N GLY A 63 -2.68 8.76 2.92
CA GLY A 63 -2.23 10.08 3.37
C GLY A 63 -2.16 10.14 4.90
N TYR A 64 -2.69 11.22 5.48
CA TYR A 64 -2.81 11.34 6.93
C TYR A 64 -3.74 10.27 7.51
N MET A 65 -3.23 9.50 8.48
CA MET A 65 -4.00 8.49 9.18
C MET A 65 -4.18 8.86 10.65
N SER A 66 -5.43 9.11 11.02
CA SER A 66 -5.81 9.39 12.40
C SER A 66 -5.78 8.11 13.23
N LYS A 67 -5.20 8.18 14.45
CA LYS A 67 -5.18 7.06 15.40
C LYS A 67 -6.57 6.58 15.80
N VAL A 68 -7.57 7.46 15.73
CA VAL A 68 -8.95 7.21 16.17
C VAL A 68 -9.77 6.51 15.07
N ALA A 69 -9.20 6.35 13.88
CA ALA A 69 -9.88 5.80 12.72
C ALA A 69 -9.06 4.72 11.99
N PRO A 70 -8.92 3.51 12.57
CA PRO A 70 -8.30 2.39 11.87
C PRO A 70 -9.14 1.86 10.69
N HIS A 71 -10.38 2.34 10.52
CA HIS A 71 -11.39 1.82 9.60
C HIS A 71 -11.13 2.09 8.11
N TRP A 72 -10.12 2.88 7.74
CA TRP A 72 -9.70 2.98 6.35
C TRP A 72 -9.14 1.66 5.82
N LYS A 73 -8.62 0.80 6.70
CA LYS A 73 -8.01 -0.49 6.34
C LYS A 73 -8.98 -1.52 5.77
N MET A 74 -10.31 -1.30 5.81
CA MET A 74 -11.26 -2.40 5.64
C MET A 74 -12.61 -2.03 5.01
N VAL A 75 -12.67 -1.12 4.05
CA VAL A 75 -13.78 -1.17 3.08
C VAL A 75 -13.39 -2.16 1.99
N SER A 76 -13.43 -3.43 2.42
CA SER A 76 -13.43 -4.69 1.68
C SER A 76 -12.55 -4.77 0.43
N HIS A 77 -11.47 -5.56 0.50
CA HIS A 77 -10.84 -6.11 -0.72
C HIS A 77 -11.87 -6.85 -1.58
N ASP A 78 -12.89 -7.47 -0.96
CA ASP A 78 -14.07 -7.96 -1.68
C ASP A 78 -14.74 -6.83 -2.50
N GLY A 79 -14.91 -5.63 -1.94
CA GLY A 79 -15.37 -4.46 -2.68
C GLY A 79 -14.40 -4.04 -3.78
N LEU A 80 -13.08 -4.08 -3.59
CA LEU A 80 -12.09 -3.73 -4.63
C LEU A 80 -12.07 -4.70 -5.81
N PHE A 81 -12.36 -5.99 -5.58
CA PHE A 81 -12.56 -6.99 -6.63
C PHE A 81 -13.99 -6.98 -7.22
N HIS A 82 -14.94 -6.25 -6.61
CA HIS A 82 -16.35 -6.20 -7.03
C HIS A 82 -16.88 -4.78 -7.35
N LEU A 83 -16.09 -3.71 -7.22
CA LEU A 83 -16.46 -2.30 -7.48
C LEU A 83 -16.44 -2.02 -8.99
N ASP A 84 -17.28 -2.75 -9.70
CA ASP A 84 -17.77 -2.40 -11.03
C ASP A 84 -19.30 -2.30 -10.99
N SER A 85 -19.85 -1.39 -10.19
CA SER A 85 -21.25 -0.98 -10.36
C SER A 85 -21.31 0.06 -11.49
N GLY A 86 -21.18 -0.41 -12.74
CA GLY A 86 -21.38 0.40 -13.93
C GLY A 86 -21.11 -0.32 -15.24
N VAL A 87 -19.97 -1.02 -15.36
CA VAL A 87 -19.62 -1.90 -16.50
C VAL A 87 -18.64 -2.95 -15.97
N ALA A 88 -19.16 -4.05 -15.42
CA ALA A 88 -18.34 -5.14 -14.89
C ALA A 88 -17.55 -5.83 -15.99
N ARG A 89 -16.29 -5.44 -16.12
CA ARG A 89 -15.27 -6.27 -16.75
C ARG A 89 -14.54 -6.92 -15.59
N VAL A 90 -14.58 -8.25 -15.55
CA VAL A 90 -13.72 -9.07 -14.69
C VAL A 90 -12.28 -8.62 -14.96
N ASN A 91 -11.76 -7.70 -14.16
CA ASN A 91 -10.38 -7.28 -14.26
C ASN A 91 -9.62 -8.16 -13.28
N ASP A 92 -8.65 -8.92 -13.80
CA ASP A 92 -7.73 -9.74 -13.02
C ASP A 92 -6.78 -8.87 -12.19
N ASP A 93 -7.26 -7.82 -11.53
CA ASP A 93 -6.43 -6.84 -10.84
C ASP A 93 -5.75 -7.45 -9.59
N GLN A 94 -4.58 -6.94 -9.24
CA GLN A 94 -3.93 -7.14 -7.94
C GLN A 94 -3.77 -5.79 -7.23
N VAL A 95 -3.71 -5.78 -5.90
CA VAL A 95 -3.70 -4.56 -5.10
C VAL A 95 -2.49 -4.55 -4.18
N VAL A 96 -1.77 -3.44 -4.13
CA VAL A 96 -0.68 -3.21 -3.19
C VAL A 96 -1.04 -2.04 -2.28
N GLU A 97 -1.12 -2.29 -0.98
CA GLU A 97 -1.36 -1.28 0.03
C GLU A 97 -0.06 -0.89 0.73
N PHE A 98 0.13 0.41 0.94
CA PHE A 98 1.25 0.92 1.71
C PHE A 98 0.88 0.99 3.19
N ILE A 99 1.68 0.34 4.03
CA ILE A 99 1.51 0.36 5.47
C ILE A 99 2.52 1.34 6.05
N PRO A 100 2.07 2.52 6.57
CA PRO A 100 2.97 3.44 7.24
C PRO A 100 3.48 2.79 8.53
N SER A 101 4.78 2.90 8.78
CA SER A 101 5.32 2.61 10.11
C SER A 101 4.90 3.77 11.03
N LEU A 102 4.10 3.48 12.05
CA LEU A 102 3.78 4.48 13.08
C LEU A 102 4.97 4.55 14.04
N SER A 103 6.11 5.08 13.60
CA SER A 103 7.19 5.44 14.52
C SER A 103 6.88 6.81 15.13
N ILE A 104 6.37 6.81 16.35
CA ILE A 104 6.35 8.00 17.17
C ILE A 104 7.63 7.95 17.99
N SER A 105 8.61 8.78 17.64
CA SER A 105 9.69 9.12 18.56
C SER A 105 9.09 9.87 19.76
N ASN A 106 9.20 9.28 20.94
CA ASN A 106 8.97 9.97 22.22
C ASN A 106 10.06 11.02 22.48
#